data_AF-A0A3L8SSZ6-F1
#
_entry.id   AF-A0A3L8SSZ6-F1
#
_cell.length_a   1.000
_cell.length_b   1.000
_cell.length_c   1.000
_cell.angle_alpha   90.00
_cell.angle_beta   90.00
_cell.angle_gamma   90.00
#
_symmetry.space_group_name_H-M   'P 1'
#
loop_
_entity.id
_entity.type
_entity.pdbx_description
1 polymer ?
#
loop_
_entity_poly.entity_id
_entity_poly.type
_entity_poly.pdbx_seq_one_letter_code
_entity_poly.pdbx_strand_id
1 'polypeptide(L)'
;DVPRQNQDSSYKALFLKYAKQGSTIDASQLQQLLNEDIFFKEDRNHSGFLDVAELKNAIQAAGLATDAQLLRLMTLRYGDASGRVGFSDFVCCMLRLDTMTHAFQNLAEGGSQIWMTAMEWLTLVMYT
;
A
#
# COMPACT_ATOMS: atom_id res chain seq x y z
N ASP A 1 3.99 12.30 -28.76
CA ASP A 1 2.75 11.78 -28.16
C ASP A 1 2.78 10.27 -28.05
N VAL A 2 2.80 9.74 -26.83
CA VAL A 2 2.62 8.31 -26.56
C VAL A 2 1.23 8.14 -25.95
N PRO A 3 0.34 7.29 -26.49
CA PRO A 3 -1.01 7.16 -25.96
C PRO A 3 -0.99 6.40 -24.64
N ARG A 4 -1.44 7.07 -23.58
CA ARG A 4 -1.80 6.45 -22.29
C ARG A 4 -3.12 5.71 -22.46
N GLN A 5 -3.08 4.48 -22.95
CA GLN A 5 -4.22 3.55 -22.89
C GLN A 5 -3.69 2.22 -22.36
N ASN A 6 -4.05 1.88 -21.10
CA ASN A 6 -4.19 0.51 -20.56
C ASN A 6 -4.27 0.45 -19.02
N GLN A 7 -4.45 1.55 -18.30
CA GLN A 7 -4.71 1.50 -16.85
C GLN A 7 -6.22 1.34 -16.53
N ASP A 8 -7.10 1.75 -17.45
CA ASP A 8 -8.55 1.88 -17.20
C ASP A 8 -9.31 0.52 -17.25
N SER A 9 -8.72 -0.51 -17.86
CA SER A 9 -9.36 -1.84 -17.97
C SER A 9 -9.27 -2.65 -16.67
N SER A 10 -8.23 -2.45 -15.86
CA SER A 10 -7.99 -3.25 -14.64
C SER A 10 -8.98 -2.85 -13.54
N TYR A 11 -9.07 -1.55 -13.24
CA TYR A 11 -9.98 -1.03 -12.21
C TYR A 11 -11.45 -1.25 -12.55
N LYS A 12 -11.82 -1.15 -13.84
CA LYS A 12 -13.18 -1.50 -14.30
C LYS A 12 -13.49 -2.97 -14.11
N ALA A 13 -12.57 -3.87 -14.45
CA ALA A 13 -12.76 -5.31 -14.26
C ALA A 13 -12.88 -5.68 -12.78
N LEU A 14 -12.03 -5.08 -11.93
CA LEU A 14 -12.06 -5.26 -10.48
C LEU A 14 -13.39 -4.75 -9.88
N PHE A 15 -13.81 -3.53 -10.23
CA PHE A 15 -15.10 -2.98 -9.81
C PHE A 15 -16.28 -3.87 -10.26
N LEU A 16 -16.27 -4.35 -11.50
CA LEU A 16 -17.33 -5.22 -12.03
C LEU A 16 -17.38 -6.61 -11.38
N LYS A 17 -16.24 -7.17 -10.93
CA LYS A 17 -16.16 -8.44 -10.17
C LYS A 17 -16.95 -8.32 -8.86
N TYR A 18 -16.86 -7.19 -8.18
CA TYR A 18 -17.47 -6.98 -6.85
C TYR A 18 -18.86 -6.34 -6.90
N ALA A 19 -19.15 -5.48 -7.87
CA ALA A 19 -20.50 -4.98 -8.12
C ALA A 19 -21.50 -6.13 -8.37
N LYS A 20 -21.01 -7.25 -8.92
CA LYS A 20 -21.78 -8.50 -9.10
C LYS A 20 -22.00 -9.30 -7.81
N GLN A 21 -21.25 -9.04 -6.74
CA GLN A 21 -21.36 -9.75 -5.45
C GLN A 21 -22.38 -9.11 -4.50
N GLY A 22 -23.01 -7.98 -4.87
CA GLY A 22 -24.19 -7.43 -4.19
C GLY A 22 -23.96 -6.78 -2.82
N SER A 23 -22.71 -6.68 -2.36
CA SER A 23 -22.36 -6.03 -1.09
C SER A 23 -22.02 -4.55 -1.25
N THR A 24 -22.38 -3.74 -0.25
CA THR A 24 -21.89 -2.37 -0.11
C THR A 24 -20.38 -2.38 0.15
N ILE A 25 -19.57 -1.87 -0.79
CA ILE A 25 -18.12 -1.84 -0.66
C ILE A 25 -17.69 -0.62 0.16
N ASP A 26 -16.97 -0.82 1.26
CA ASP A 26 -16.37 0.27 2.06
C ASP A 26 -14.93 0.61 1.62
N ALA A 27 -14.34 1.65 2.21
CA ALA A 27 -12.99 2.12 1.83
C ALA A 27 -11.90 1.07 2.10
N SER A 28 -12.00 0.31 3.19
CA SER A 28 -11.04 -0.75 3.51
C SER A 28 -11.14 -1.92 2.54
N GLN A 29 -12.35 -2.31 2.15
CA GLN A 29 -12.59 -3.33 1.15
C GLN A 29 -12.02 -2.86 -0.20
N LEU A 30 -12.32 -1.63 -0.64
CA LEU A 30 -11.72 -1.08 -1.86
C LEU A 30 -10.19 -1.11 -1.83
N GLN A 31 -9.58 -0.70 -0.71
CA GLN A 31 -8.12 -0.72 -0.59
C GLN A 31 -7.56 -2.14 -0.67
N GLN A 32 -8.21 -3.11 -0.04
CA GLN A 32 -7.83 -4.52 -0.14
C GLN A 32 -7.90 -5.02 -1.58
N LEU A 33 -8.92 -4.63 -2.35
CA LEU A 33 -9.07 -5.02 -3.75
C LEU A 33 -8.01 -4.39 -4.64
N LEU A 34 -7.72 -3.11 -4.45
CA LEU A 34 -6.66 -2.42 -5.18
C LEU A 34 -5.30 -3.06 -4.88
N ASN A 35 -5.07 -3.41 -3.61
CA ASN A 35 -3.87 -4.14 -3.20
C ASN A 35 -3.82 -5.55 -3.83
N GLU A 36 -4.94 -6.25 -3.99
CA GLU A 36 -5.01 -7.55 -4.69
C GLU A 36 -4.50 -7.43 -6.13
N ASP A 37 -4.98 -6.44 -6.89
CA ASP A 37 -4.55 -6.21 -8.28
C ASP A 37 -3.05 -5.86 -8.36
N ILE A 38 -2.58 -4.97 -7.48
CA ILE A 38 -1.16 -4.58 -7.44
C ILE A 38 -0.28 -5.77 -7.06
N PHE A 39 -0.67 -6.54 -6.04
CA PHE A 39 0.11 -7.67 -5.56
C PHE A 39 0.31 -8.71 -6.66
N PHE A 40 -0.78 -9.17 -7.29
CA PHE A 40 -0.68 -10.21 -8.31
C PHE A 40 -0.01 -9.72 -9.60
N LYS A 41 -0.06 -8.42 -9.89
CA LYS A 41 0.66 -7.83 -11.01
C LYS A 41 2.17 -7.79 -10.77
N GLU A 42 2.60 -7.55 -9.53
CA GLU A 42 4.03 -7.45 -9.19
C GLU A 42 4.66 -8.78 -8.74
N ASP A 43 3.88 -9.78 -8.32
CA ASP A 43 4.33 -11.17 -8.12
C ASP A 43 4.60 -11.85 -9.48
N ARG A 44 5.70 -11.43 -10.12
CA ARG A 44 6.03 -11.77 -11.52
C ARG A 44 6.43 -13.23 -11.68
N ASN A 45 6.96 -13.82 -10.62
CA ASN A 45 7.32 -15.23 -10.57
C ASN A 45 6.15 -16.12 -10.11
N HIS A 46 4.99 -15.54 -9.78
CA HIS A 46 3.80 -16.23 -9.29
C HIS A 46 4.08 -17.11 -8.07
N SER A 47 4.97 -16.68 -7.19
CA SER A 47 5.35 -17.42 -5.99
C SER A 47 4.31 -17.29 -4.88
N GLY A 48 3.39 -16.33 -4.98
CA GLY A 48 2.49 -15.92 -3.90
C GLY A 48 3.15 -15.01 -2.86
N PHE A 49 4.37 -14.51 -3.15
CA PHE A 49 5.13 -13.61 -2.28
C PHE A 49 5.81 -12.52 -3.10
N LEU A 50 5.95 -11.33 -2.52
CA LEU A 50 6.77 -10.27 -3.09
C LEU A 50 8.17 -10.30 -2.47
N ASP A 51 9.20 -10.37 -3.31
CA ASP A 51 10.56 -10.05 -2.88
C ASP A 51 10.74 -8.53 -2.67
N VAL A 52 11.93 -8.10 -2.24
CA VAL A 52 12.22 -6.68 -1.95
C VAL A 52 12.03 -5.79 -3.19
N ALA A 53 12.37 -6.28 -4.38
CA ALA A 53 12.25 -5.52 -5.61
C ALA A 53 10.78 -5.43 -6.06
N GLU A 54 10.04 -6.53 -5.96
CA GLU A 54 8.61 -6.60 -6.26
C GLU A 54 7.80 -5.73 -5.29
N LEU A 55 8.11 -5.77 -3.99
CA LEU A 55 7.50 -4.92 -2.96
C LEU A 55 7.74 -3.44 -3.25
N LYS A 56 8.97 -3.06 -3.64
CA LYS A 56 9.28 -1.68 -4.03
C LYS A 56 8.42 -1.22 -5.21
N ASN A 57 8.31 -2.06 -6.24
CA ASN A 57 7.51 -1.74 -7.43
C ASN A 57 6.03 -1.62 -7.07
N ALA A 58 5.52 -2.49 -6.19
CA ALA A 58 4.14 -2.44 -5.71
C ALA A 58 3.83 -1.13 -4.97
N ILE A 59 4.72 -0.69 -4.07
CA ILE A 59 4.59 0.59 -3.35
C ILE A 59 4.57 1.76 -4.34
N GLN A 60 5.45 1.75 -5.34
CA GLN A 60 5.48 2.78 -6.39
C GLN A 60 4.23 2.76 -7.27
N ALA A 61 3.71 1.57 -7.61
CA ALA A 61 2.49 1.40 -8.38
C ALA A 61 1.25 1.91 -7.63
N ALA A 62 1.27 1.86 -6.29
CA ALA A 62 0.26 2.48 -5.43
C ALA A 62 0.41 4.01 -5.30
N GLY A 63 1.44 4.61 -5.90
CA GLY A 63 1.69 6.06 -5.82
C GLY A 63 2.34 6.52 -4.51
N LEU A 64 2.83 5.58 -3.69
CA LEU A 64 3.49 5.88 -2.42
C LEU A 64 5.01 6.00 -2.61
N ALA A 65 5.62 6.90 -1.85
CA ALA A 65 7.07 7.08 -1.84
C ALA A 65 7.71 6.13 -0.81
N THR A 66 8.86 5.55 -1.17
CA THR A 66 9.70 4.80 -0.25
C THR A 66 11.17 5.00 -0.60
N ASP A 67 12.01 5.07 0.44
CA ASP A 67 13.46 4.95 0.29
C ASP A 67 13.94 3.53 0.64
N ALA A 68 15.24 3.29 0.49
CA ALA A 68 15.84 1.98 0.73
C ALA A 68 15.82 1.56 2.20
N GLN A 69 15.92 2.52 3.13
CA GLN A 69 15.92 2.25 4.57
C GLN A 69 14.51 1.87 5.03
N LEU A 70 13.50 2.63 4.63
CA LEU A 70 12.10 2.35 4.92
C LEU A 70 11.69 0.99 4.34
N LEU A 71 12.05 0.71 3.08
CA LEU A 71 11.76 -0.57 2.45
C LEU A 71 12.34 -1.75 3.23
N ARG A 72 13.59 -1.64 3.70
CA ARG A 72 14.22 -2.68 4.53
C ARG A 72 13.49 -2.91 5.84
N LEU A 73 13.06 -1.83 6.52
CA LEU A 73 12.28 -1.93 7.75
C LEU A 73 10.91 -2.55 7.51
N MET A 74 10.26 -2.22 6.39
CA MET A 74 8.99 -2.84 6.00
C MET A 74 9.17 -4.34 5.74
N THR A 75 10.20 -4.75 5.01
CA THR A 75 10.51 -6.18 4.81
C THR A 75 10.81 -6.90 6.12
N LEU A 76 11.52 -6.27 7.06
CA LEU A 76 11.76 -6.88 8.38
C LEU A 76 10.49 -7.03 9.22
N ARG A 77 9.53 -6.11 9.07
CA ARG A 77 8.30 -6.08 9.86
C ARG A 77 7.19 -6.98 9.30
N TYR A 78 7.09 -7.08 7.98
CA TYR A 78 6.00 -7.74 7.27
C TYR A 78 6.46 -8.95 6.43
N GLY A 79 7.77 -9.17 6.31
CA GLY A 79 8.31 -10.30 5.57
C GLY A 79 8.45 -11.58 6.40
N ASP A 80 8.51 -12.69 5.70
CA ASP A 80 8.85 -14.00 6.24
C ASP A 80 10.36 -14.10 6.62
N ALA A 81 10.79 -15.27 7.10
CA ALA A 81 12.20 -15.53 7.43
C ALA A 81 13.16 -15.38 6.24
N SER A 82 12.63 -15.38 5.01
CA SER A 82 13.39 -15.17 3.76
C SER A 82 13.31 -13.72 3.27
N GLY A 83 12.63 -12.83 4.01
CA GLY A 83 12.45 -11.43 3.62
C GLY A 83 11.47 -11.22 2.47
N ARG A 84 10.50 -12.12 2.29
CA ARG A 84 9.43 -11.99 1.28
C ARG A 84 8.09 -11.73 1.94
N VAL A 85 7.25 -10.92 1.32
CA VAL A 85 5.98 -10.46 1.89
C VAL A 85 4.82 -11.20 1.23
N GLY A 86 4.03 -11.92 2.04
CA GLY A 86 2.79 -12.58 1.58
C GLY A 86 1.64 -11.59 1.42
N PHE A 87 0.56 -12.00 0.75
CA PHE A 87 -0.57 -11.11 0.44
C PHE A 87 -1.22 -10.45 1.66
N SER A 88 -1.48 -11.21 2.74
CA SER A 88 -2.07 -10.67 3.97
C SER A 88 -1.20 -9.59 4.61
N ASP A 89 0.11 -9.84 4.66
CA ASP A 89 1.08 -8.91 5.23
C ASP A 89 1.27 -7.68 4.33
N PHE A 90 1.21 -7.86 3.01
CA PHE A 90 1.22 -6.77 2.05
C PHE A 90 0.01 -5.84 2.25
N VAL A 91 -1.20 -6.37 2.37
CA VAL A 91 -2.41 -5.56 2.61
C VAL A 91 -2.28 -4.75 3.89
N CYS A 92 -1.86 -5.39 5.00
CA CYS A 92 -1.62 -4.71 6.27
C CYS A 92 -0.55 -3.61 6.15
N CYS A 93 0.55 -3.91 5.46
CA CYS A 93 1.66 -3.01 5.21
C CYS A 93 1.22 -1.76 4.43
N MET A 94 0.48 -1.96 3.34
CA MET A 94 -0.02 -0.88 2.50
C MET A 94 -1.07 -0.02 3.21
N LEU A 95 -2.00 -0.63 3.95
CA LEU A 95 -2.96 0.12 4.77
C LEU A 95 -2.27 1.01 5.79
N ARG A 96 -1.26 0.49 6.50
CA ARG A 96 -0.52 1.27 7.49
C ARG A 96 0.29 2.39 6.83
N LEU A 97 0.97 2.10 5.71
CA LEU A 97 1.77 3.10 5.00
C LEU A 97 0.89 4.23 4.44
N ASP A 98 -0.24 3.90 3.84
CA ASP A 98 -1.20 4.86 3.30
C ASP A 98 -1.79 5.74 4.41
N THR A 99 -2.25 5.11 5.51
CA THR A 99 -2.78 5.81 6.68
C THR A 99 -1.75 6.79 7.26
N MET A 100 -0.50 6.36 7.42
CA MET A 100 0.59 7.22 7.93
C MET A 100 0.93 8.35 6.95
N THR A 101 0.89 8.08 5.65
CA THR A 101 1.16 9.09 4.62
C THR A 101 0.09 10.17 4.64
N HIS A 102 -1.18 9.79 4.74
CA HIS A 102 -2.30 10.73 4.88
C HIS A 102 -2.27 11.50 6.20
N ALA A 103 -1.98 10.83 7.32
CA ALA A 103 -1.82 11.50 8.61
C ALA A 103 -0.70 12.54 8.55
N PHE A 104 0.44 12.21 7.91
CA PHE A 104 1.53 13.14 7.71
C PHE A 104 1.11 14.34 6.87
N GLN A 105 0.49 14.12 5.71
CA GLN A 105 0.05 15.20 4.81
C GLN A 105 -0.92 16.17 5.49
N ASN A 106 -1.85 15.65 6.29
CA ASN A 106 -2.82 16.45 7.03
C ASN A 106 -2.16 17.29 8.13
N LEU A 107 -1.18 16.74 8.84
CA LEU A 107 -0.46 17.42 9.92
C LEU A 107 0.60 18.40 9.41
N ALA A 108 1.19 18.13 8.24
CA ALA A 108 2.25 18.97 7.68
C ALA A 108 1.73 20.20 6.94
N GLU A 109 0.42 20.28 6.64
CA GLU A 109 -0.23 21.40 5.93
C GLU A 109 0.50 21.81 4.63
N GLY A 110 1.01 20.83 3.88
CA GLY A 110 1.79 21.05 2.65
C GLY A 110 3.30 21.29 2.86
N GLY A 111 3.77 21.26 4.11
CA GLY A 111 5.19 21.26 4.47
C GLY A 111 5.86 19.88 4.34
N SER A 112 7.18 19.86 4.53
CA SER A 112 8.00 18.63 4.54
C SER A 112 8.31 18.11 5.95
N GLN A 113 7.81 18.76 6.99
CA GLN A 113 8.09 18.47 8.40
C GLN A 113 6.85 18.72 9.25
N ILE A 114 6.76 18.02 10.38
CA ILE A 114 5.72 18.20 11.40
C ILE A 114 6.40 18.53 12.71
N TRP A 115 5.84 19.47 13.46
CA TRP A 115 6.24 19.79 14.83
C TRP A 115 5.16 19.32 15.79
N MET A 116 5.55 18.54 16.79
CA MET A 116 4.62 18.00 17.77
C MET A 116 5.30 17.79 19.14
N THR A 117 4.49 17.85 20.18
CA THR A 117 4.88 17.51 21.55
C THR A 117 5.09 15.99 21.70
N ALA A 118 5.77 15.59 22.76
CA ALA A 118 5.98 14.16 23.05
C ALA A 118 4.66 13.38 23.20
N MET A 119 3.62 14.00 23.78
CA MET A 119 2.33 13.35 23.96
C MET A 119 1.59 13.18 22.63
N GLU A 120 1.61 14.19 21.76
CA GLU A 120 1.01 14.09 20.43
C GLU A 120 1.69 13.00 19.59
N TRP A 121 3.02 12.92 19.65
CA TRP A 121 3.78 11.83 19.01
C TRP A 121 3.37 10.45 19.55
N LEU A 122 3.32 10.29 20.87
CA LEU A 122 2.93 9.03 21.50
C LEU A 122 1.49 8.64 21.17
N THR A 123 0.56 9.60 21.15
CA THR A 123 -0.82 9.36 20.74
C THR A 123 -0.89 8.90 19.30
N LEU A 124 -0.15 9.53 18.38
CA LEU A 124 -0.11 9.14 16.98
C LEU A 124 0.36 7.69 16.85
N VAL A 125 1.55 7.35 17.34
CA VAL A 125 2.13 6.01 17.10
C VAL A 125 1.37 4.86 17.78
N MET A 126 0.64 5.14 18.87
CA MET A 126 -0.08 4.11 19.64
C MET A 126 -1.51 3.85 19.15
N TYR A 127 -2.17 4.83 18.53
CA TYR A 127 -3.57 4.73 18.11
C TYR A 127 -3.77 4.66 16.59
N THR A 128 -2.69 4.49 15.84
CA THR A 128 -2.69 4.26 14.39
C THR A 128 -1.94 2.97 14.03
#